data_AF-A0A8H6CDT3-F1
#
_entry.id   AF-A0A8H6CDT3-F1
#
_cell.length_a   1.000
_cell.length_b   1.000
_cell.length_c   1.000
_cell.angle_alpha   90.00
_cell.angle_beta   90.00
_cell.angle_gamma   90.00
#
_symmetry.space_group_name_H-M   'P 1'
#
loop_
_entity.id
_entity.type
_entity.pdbx_description
1 polymer ?
#
loop_
_entity_poly.entity_id
_entity_poly.type
_entity_poly.pdbx_seq_one_letter_code
_entity_poly.pdbx_strand_id
1 'polypeptide(L)'
;MTIVNESAEEVSADTLHSMNVANRPANLTVSQAYNASAVDPVCDRVLYGLLAYKPQAAGRIKMALTNYLGQFNNQTDLDLYLQTYRPDATGPASNCTNVNIAGGINKQSHATPDELSAGLGREGNLDVQIMMGIAYPTPLITYSTGESLPPFHPDLFTPTNTNEPFLTWLHYMLALADLPQVISTSYGDIEHTVPPAYAQRVCEAFAQFGARGVTLIHGSGDTGVGRAGTCLSNDASPEVQGAGFAVAFPDSAAVVL
;
A
#
# COMPACT_ATOMS: atom_id res chain seq x y z
N MET A 1 23.41 9.38 -6.66
CA MET A 1 23.21 7.94 -6.42
C MET A 1 22.03 7.93 -5.49
N THR A 2 20.85 7.62 -6.00
CA THR A 2 19.60 8.06 -5.38
C THR A 2 18.83 6.84 -4.93
N ILE A 3 18.67 6.73 -3.62
CA ILE A 3 17.88 5.73 -2.93
C ILE A 3 16.41 6.10 -3.17
N VAL A 4 15.48 5.15 -3.33
CA VAL A 4 14.07 5.52 -3.58
C VAL A 4 13.50 6.32 -2.40
N ASN A 5 14.04 6.12 -1.20
CA ASN A 5 13.72 6.94 -0.02
C ASN A 5 14.06 8.43 -0.19
N GLU A 6 15.05 8.79 -1.02
CA GLU A 6 15.33 10.20 -1.36
C GLU A 6 14.25 10.81 -2.26
N SER A 7 13.28 10.00 -2.70
CA SER A 7 12.14 10.41 -3.52
C SER A 7 10.79 10.26 -2.83
N ALA A 8 10.74 9.68 -1.62
CA ALA A 8 9.67 10.05 -0.68
C ALA A 8 9.74 11.57 -0.47
N GLU A 9 8.64 12.25 -0.16
CA GLU A 9 8.71 13.70 0.12
C GLU A 9 9.70 13.94 1.26
N GLU A 10 10.96 14.25 0.90
CA GLU A 10 12.02 14.46 1.88
C GLU A 10 11.70 15.75 2.61
N VAL A 11 11.25 15.58 3.84
CA VAL A 11 11.17 16.65 4.80
C VAL A 11 12.60 17.06 5.12
N SER A 12 12.91 18.36 5.10
CA SER A 12 14.27 18.83 5.37
C SER A 12 14.80 18.26 6.69
N ALA A 13 16.10 17.96 6.77
CA ALA A 13 16.73 17.39 7.96
C ALA A 13 16.47 18.20 9.25
N ASP A 14 16.22 19.51 9.14
CA ASP A 14 15.85 20.40 10.25
C ASP A 14 14.44 20.15 10.81
N THR A 15 13.59 19.45 10.04
CA THR A 15 12.22 19.17 10.42
C THR A 15 12.11 17.89 11.23
N LEU A 16 13.04 16.93 11.11
CA LEU A 16 13.04 15.70 11.90
C LEU A 16 13.41 16.01 13.36
N HIS A 17 12.50 15.73 14.29
CA HIS A 17 12.78 15.89 15.71
C HIS A 17 13.92 14.96 16.10
N SER A 18 14.94 15.49 16.80
CA SER A 18 16.20 14.81 17.15
C SER A 18 16.06 13.73 18.24
N MET A 19 14.95 13.00 18.24
CA MET A 19 14.74 11.91 19.19
C MET A 19 15.71 10.78 18.87
N ASN A 20 16.54 10.40 19.84
CA ASN A 20 17.36 9.20 19.74
C ASN A 20 16.44 7.97 19.82
N VAL A 21 16.00 7.47 18.65
CA VAL A 21 15.07 6.34 18.55
C VAL A 21 15.62 5.08 19.23
N ALA A 22 16.94 4.88 19.22
CA ALA A 22 17.60 3.74 19.88
C ALA A 22 17.49 3.81 21.42
N ASN A 23 17.44 5.01 21.99
CA ASN A 23 17.39 5.26 23.44
C ASN A 23 16.17 6.11 23.85
N ARG A 24 15.03 5.85 23.22
CA ARG A 24 13.80 6.62 23.45
C ARG A 24 13.08 6.23 24.76
N PRO A 25 12.37 7.16 25.41
CA PRO A 25 11.53 6.85 26.57
C PRO A 25 10.43 5.82 26.25
N ALA A 26 10.10 4.97 27.22
CA ALA A 26 9.05 3.96 27.06
C ALA A 26 7.61 4.53 27.05
N ASN A 27 7.41 5.71 27.63
CA ASN A 27 6.09 6.33 27.84
C ASN A 27 6.02 7.71 27.16
N LEU A 28 6.21 7.75 25.85
CA LEU A 28 6.03 8.97 25.08
C LEU A 28 4.53 9.29 24.94
N THR A 29 4.19 10.57 25.06
CA THR A 29 2.87 11.11 24.68
C THR A 29 2.85 11.42 23.19
N VAL A 30 1.65 11.48 22.59
CA VAL A 30 1.48 11.83 21.16
C VAL A 30 2.18 13.14 20.84
N SER A 31 2.00 14.19 21.64
CA SER A 31 2.64 15.49 21.42
C SER A 31 4.17 15.48 21.50
N GLN A 32 4.77 14.47 22.15
CA GLN A 32 6.22 14.33 22.23
C GLN A 32 6.81 13.55 21.05
N ALA A 33 6.02 12.71 20.40
CA ALA A 33 6.44 11.88 19.27
C ALA A 33 5.98 12.43 17.92
N TYR A 34 4.91 13.22 17.89
CA TYR A 34 4.26 13.68 16.67
C TYR A 34 5.00 14.85 16.02
N ASN A 35 5.16 14.76 14.71
CA ASN A 35 5.57 15.86 13.85
C ASN A 35 4.69 15.88 12.61
N ALA A 36 3.84 16.90 12.48
CA ALA A 36 2.89 17.02 11.38
C ALA A 36 3.56 17.06 10.00
N SER A 37 4.81 17.51 9.95
CA SER A 37 5.57 17.60 8.71
C SER A 37 6.37 16.34 8.40
N ALA A 38 6.55 15.42 9.36
CA ALA A 38 7.35 14.20 9.20
C ALA A 38 6.82 13.10 10.14
N VAL A 39 5.80 12.38 9.69
CA VAL A 39 5.24 11.26 10.45
C VAL A 39 6.16 10.05 10.31
N ASP A 40 6.66 9.55 11.44
CA ASP A 40 7.54 8.40 11.52
C ASP A 40 6.90 7.24 12.33
N PRO A 41 7.50 6.03 12.33
CA PRO A 41 7.02 4.92 13.13
C PRO A 41 6.90 5.17 14.63
N VAL A 42 7.69 6.08 15.21
CA VAL A 42 7.60 6.39 16.64
C VAL A 42 6.30 7.14 16.88
N CYS A 43 6.01 8.14 16.05
CA CYS A 43 4.75 8.87 16.05
C CYS A 43 3.54 7.92 15.95
N ASP A 44 3.50 7.08 14.92
CA ASP A 44 2.38 6.15 14.70
C ASP A 44 2.21 5.16 15.85
N ARG A 45 3.32 4.59 16.34
CA ARG A 45 3.25 3.64 17.45
C ARG A 45 2.83 4.29 18.77
N VAL A 46 3.12 5.56 18.97
CA VAL A 46 2.59 6.29 20.13
C VAL A 46 1.10 6.57 19.94
N LEU A 47 0.72 7.09 18.77
CA LEU A 47 -0.66 7.44 18.44
C LEU A 47 -1.62 6.25 18.62
N TYR A 48 -1.20 5.07 18.16
CA TYR A 48 -2.01 3.84 18.23
C TYR A 48 -1.71 2.97 19.47
N GLY A 49 -0.92 3.44 20.43
CA GLY A 49 -0.62 2.69 21.66
C GLY A 49 0.22 1.41 21.45
N LEU A 50 0.96 1.33 20.34
CA LEU A 50 1.80 0.20 19.94
C LEU A 50 3.26 0.33 20.41
N LEU A 51 3.59 1.42 21.07
CA LEU A 51 4.98 1.75 21.41
C LEU A 51 5.67 0.71 22.28
N ALA A 52 4.94 0.20 23.28
CA ALA A 52 5.36 -0.86 24.20
C ALA A 52 4.67 -2.20 23.91
N TYR A 53 3.82 -2.26 22.89
CA TYR A 53 3.12 -3.48 22.51
C TYR A 53 4.11 -4.52 21.99
N LYS A 54 3.92 -5.76 22.44
CA LYS A 54 4.68 -6.92 21.97
C LYS A 54 3.75 -7.81 21.16
N PRO A 55 4.01 -8.03 19.86
CA PRO A 55 3.20 -8.92 19.04
C PRO A 55 3.09 -10.32 19.66
N GLN A 56 1.85 -10.79 19.84
CA GLN A 56 1.57 -12.08 20.49
C GLN A 56 1.56 -13.26 19.51
N ALA A 57 1.37 -12.99 18.22
CA ALA A 57 1.11 -13.99 17.19
C ALA A 57 2.03 -13.86 15.96
N ALA A 58 3.15 -13.13 16.07
CA ALA A 58 4.04 -12.87 14.93
C ALA A 58 4.52 -14.15 14.20
N GLY A 59 4.69 -15.28 14.90
CA GLY A 59 5.02 -16.57 14.27
C GLY A 59 3.82 -17.41 13.80
N ARG A 60 2.59 -16.90 13.94
CA ARG A 60 1.33 -17.60 13.61
C ARG A 60 0.56 -16.92 12.49
N ILE A 61 0.74 -15.60 12.34
CA ILE A 61 0.12 -14.82 11.28
C ILE A 61 1.20 -14.32 10.32
N LYS A 62 0.82 -14.16 9.05
CA LYS A 62 1.59 -13.49 8.01
C LYS A 62 0.76 -12.32 7.51
N MET A 63 1.43 -11.21 7.28
CA MET A 63 0.86 -10.06 6.59
C MET A 63 1.38 -10.01 5.16
N ALA A 64 0.65 -9.34 4.28
CA ALA A 64 1.08 -9.15 2.90
C ALA A 64 0.72 -7.77 2.37
N LEU A 65 1.46 -7.36 1.34
CA LEU A 65 1.14 -6.21 0.49
C LEU A 65 1.11 -6.62 -0.97
N THR A 66 0.45 -5.81 -1.80
CA THR A 66 0.41 -5.96 -3.25
C THR A 66 1.12 -4.81 -3.93
N ASN A 67 1.83 -5.07 -5.02
CA ASN A 67 2.33 -4.04 -5.92
C ASN A 67 1.73 -4.23 -7.32
N TYR A 68 1.29 -3.12 -7.92
CA TYR A 68 0.79 -3.05 -9.29
C TYR A 68 1.54 -1.96 -10.08
N LEU A 69 1.31 -1.91 -11.40
CA LEU A 69 1.75 -0.80 -12.27
C LEU A 69 3.26 -0.47 -12.20
N GLY A 70 4.10 -1.48 -11.99
CA GLY A 70 5.56 -1.31 -11.93
C GLY A 70 6.08 -0.78 -10.60
N GLN A 71 5.24 -0.69 -9.57
CA GLN A 71 5.69 -0.49 -8.20
C GLN A 71 6.40 -1.74 -7.67
N PHE A 72 7.37 -1.52 -6.80
CA PHE A 72 8.19 -2.56 -6.19
C PHE A 72 8.70 -2.07 -4.83
N ASN A 73 9.18 -3.01 -4.01
CA ASN A 73 9.74 -2.72 -2.70
C ASN A 73 11.20 -3.19 -2.66
N ASN A 74 12.11 -2.38 -2.15
CA ASN A 74 13.54 -2.67 -2.09
C ASN A 74 13.97 -2.99 -0.65
N GLN A 75 14.56 -4.17 -0.44
CA GLN A 75 15.02 -4.58 0.89
C GLN A 75 16.11 -3.65 1.45
N THR A 76 16.99 -3.10 0.62
CA THR A 76 18.06 -2.18 1.07
C THR A 76 17.46 -0.86 1.58
N ASP A 77 16.42 -0.36 0.90
CA ASP A 77 15.73 0.86 1.32
C ASP A 77 14.96 0.64 2.62
N LEU A 78 14.33 -0.53 2.78
CA LEU A 78 13.71 -0.95 4.04
C LEU A 78 14.76 -1.06 5.17
N ASP A 79 15.92 -1.66 4.90
CA ASP A 79 16.97 -1.81 5.91
C ASP A 79 17.48 -0.44 6.39
N LEU A 80 17.64 0.53 5.49
CA LEU A 80 18.02 1.90 5.83
C LEU A 80 16.94 2.64 6.63
N TYR A 81 15.68 2.44 6.23
CA TYR A 81 14.52 2.98 6.96
C TYR A 81 14.49 2.44 8.39
N LEU A 82 14.61 1.11 8.57
CA LEU A 82 14.59 0.48 9.89
C LEU A 82 15.81 0.88 10.73
N GLN A 83 17.00 0.97 10.14
CA GLN A 83 18.18 1.47 10.86
C GLN A 83 17.96 2.88 11.43
N THR A 84 17.29 3.75 10.68
CA THR A 84 17.02 5.13 11.09
C THR A 84 15.88 5.22 12.10
N TYR A 85 14.72 4.59 11.81
CA TYR A 85 13.47 4.86 12.51
C TYR A 85 12.97 3.73 13.41
N ARG A 86 13.51 2.52 13.28
CA ARG A 86 13.11 1.32 14.05
C ARG A 86 14.32 0.37 14.23
N PRO A 87 15.41 0.80 14.88
CA PRO A 87 16.65 0.00 14.95
C PRO A 87 16.45 -1.36 15.64
N ASP A 88 15.44 -1.46 16.53
CA ASP A 88 15.00 -2.71 17.17
C ASP A 88 14.37 -3.74 16.20
N ALA A 89 13.99 -3.29 15.00
CA ALA A 89 13.37 -4.09 13.95
C ALA A 89 14.35 -4.47 12.83
N THR A 90 15.65 -4.21 13.00
CA THR A 90 16.67 -4.60 12.00
C THR A 90 17.03 -6.09 12.09
N GLY A 91 17.48 -6.66 10.98
CA GLY A 91 18.01 -8.03 10.89
C GLY A 91 17.08 -9.01 10.16
N PRO A 92 17.38 -10.33 10.17
CA PRO A 92 16.74 -11.29 9.26
C PRO A 92 15.21 -11.40 9.37
N ALA A 93 14.64 -11.03 10.53
CA ALA A 93 13.19 -11.03 10.73
C ALA A 93 12.47 -9.90 9.97
N SER A 94 13.18 -8.90 9.45
CA SER A 94 12.63 -7.88 8.56
C SER A 94 12.74 -8.22 7.08
N ASN A 95 13.33 -9.37 6.73
CA ASN A 95 13.43 -9.77 5.33
C ASN A 95 12.06 -10.19 4.80
N CYS A 96 11.64 -9.54 3.72
CA CYS A 96 10.36 -9.84 3.08
C CYS A 96 10.46 -11.09 2.19
N THR A 97 9.37 -11.85 2.11
CA THR A 97 9.22 -12.89 1.08
C THR A 97 8.62 -12.25 -0.16
N ASN A 98 9.32 -12.28 -1.29
CA ASN A 98 8.88 -11.64 -2.53
C ASN A 98 8.27 -12.68 -3.50
N VAL A 99 7.08 -12.40 -4.03
CA VAL A 99 6.37 -13.25 -4.99
C VAL A 99 6.00 -12.44 -6.22
N ASN A 100 6.44 -12.90 -7.39
CA ASN A 100 6.12 -12.29 -8.67
C ASN A 100 4.99 -13.08 -9.35
N ILE A 101 3.92 -12.39 -9.76
CA ILE A 101 2.74 -12.95 -10.41
C ILE A 101 2.65 -12.39 -11.83
N ALA A 102 2.40 -13.26 -12.82
CA ALA A 102 2.17 -12.89 -14.21
C ALA A 102 3.21 -11.91 -14.81
N GLY A 103 4.50 -12.13 -14.49
CA GLY A 103 5.59 -11.29 -15.00
C GLY A 103 5.79 -9.98 -14.23
N GLY A 104 5.13 -9.79 -13.09
CA GLY A 104 5.38 -8.69 -12.18
C GLY A 104 6.84 -8.65 -11.73
N ILE A 105 7.40 -7.45 -11.62
CA ILE A 105 8.81 -7.26 -11.32
C ILE A 105 8.91 -6.64 -9.92
N ASN A 106 9.51 -7.38 -8.99
CA ASN A 106 9.99 -6.82 -7.74
C ASN A 106 11.49 -6.53 -7.81
N LYS A 107 11.85 -5.32 -8.21
CA LYS A 107 13.25 -4.91 -8.40
C LYS A 107 13.93 -4.71 -7.03
N GLN A 108 15.01 -5.46 -6.80
CA GLN A 108 15.84 -5.33 -5.58
C GLN A 108 17.11 -4.49 -5.77
N SER A 109 17.32 -3.95 -6.97
CA SER A 109 18.38 -2.97 -7.23
C SER A 109 17.85 -1.54 -7.09
N HIS A 110 18.77 -0.59 -6.91
CA HIS A 110 18.44 0.83 -6.84
C HIS A 110 17.59 1.28 -8.04
N ALA A 111 16.66 2.17 -7.80
CA ALA A 111 15.91 2.80 -8.87
C ALA A 111 16.83 3.66 -9.74
N THR A 112 16.60 3.64 -11.05
CA THR A 112 17.29 4.52 -11.99
C THR A 112 16.71 5.93 -11.90
N PRO A 113 17.43 6.97 -12.36
CA PRO A 113 16.87 8.33 -12.43
C PRO A 113 15.53 8.41 -13.17
N ASP A 114 15.39 7.64 -14.26
CA ASP A 114 14.15 7.60 -15.04
C ASP A 114 13.00 6.97 -14.23
N GLU A 115 13.25 5.86 -13.54
CA GLU A 115 12.25 5.20 -12.68
C GLU A 115 11.81 6.11 -11.53
N LEU A 116 12.75 6.82 -10.90
CA LEU A 116 12.45 7.80 -9.84
C LEU A 116 11.61 8.97 -10.34
N SER A 117 11.90 9.45 -11.57
CA SER A 117 11.13 10.51 -12.22
C SER A 117 9.72 10.07 -12.59
N ALA A 118 9.54 8.77 -12.86
CA ALA A 118 8.25 8.15 -13.13
C ALA A 118 7.52 7.69 -11.86
N GLY A 119 8.10 7.89 -10.67
CA GLY A 119 7.51 7.50 -9.39
C GLY A 119 7.48 5.99 -9.12
N LEU A 120 8.28 5.20 -9.86
CA LEU A 120 8.31 3.75 -9.68
C LEU A 120 9.05 3.36 -8.40
N GLY A 121 8.47 2.41 -7.66
CA GLY A 121 9.00 1.91 -6.40
C GLY A 121 8.68 2.78 -5.19
N ARG A 122 8.07 3.97 -5.37
CA ARG A 122 7.71 4.85 -4.26
C ARG A 122 6.65 4.23 -3.36
N GLU A 123 5.56 3.77 -3.95
CA GLU A 123 4.42 3.22 -3.22
C GLU A 123 4.80 1.91 -2.51
N GLY A 124 5.39 0.97 -3.25
CA GLY A 124 5.82 -0.31 -2.68
C GLY A 124 6.85 -0.17 -1.55
N ASN A 125 7.72 0.86 -1.62
CA ASN A 125 8.62 1.18 -0.50
C ASN A 125 7.90 1.82 0.68
N LEU A 126 6.97 2.74 0.44
CA LEU A 126 6.14 3.30 1.51
C LEU A 126 5.39 2.18 2.25
N ASP A 127 4.70 1.32 1.52
CA ASP A 127 3.93 0.20 2.07
C ASP A 127 4.80 -0.71 2.95
N VAL A 128 5.94 -1.18 2.43
CA VAL A 128 6.80 -2.11 3.17
C VAL A 128 7.39 -1.46 4.43
N GLN A 129 7.73 -0.17 4.35
CA GLN A 129 8.33 0.58 5.44
C GLN A 129 7.34 0.85 6.56
N ILE A 130 6.12 1.27 6.23
CA ILE A 130 5.05 1.47 7.23
C ILE A 130 4.68 0.12 7.86
N MET A 131 4.44 -0.92 7.06
CA MET A 131 4.05 -2.23 7.60
C MET A 131 5.11 -2.81 8.54
N MET A 132 6.39 -2.80 8.16
CA MET A 132 7.47 -3.26 9.03
C MET A 132 7.76 -2.29 10.19
N GLY A 133 7.55 -1.00 9.94
CA GLY A 133 7.64 0.09 10.92
C GLY A 133 6.61 -0.03 12.04
N ILE A 134 5.51 -0.76 11.85
CA ILE A 134 4.46 -0.96 12.84
C ILE A 134 4.40 -2.40 13.35
N ALA A 135 4.38 -3.39 12.45
CA ALA A 135 3.98 -4.76 12.74
C ALA A 135 5.14 -5.76 12.92
N TYR A 136 6.40 -5.31 12.86
CA TYR A 136 7.57 -6.14 13.19
C TYR A 136 7.38 -6.86 14.55
N PRO A 137 7.70 -8.17 14.68
CA PRO A 137 8.39 -9.03 13.71
C PRO A 137 7.45 -9.96 12.91
N THR A 138 6.23 -9.53 12.60
CA THR A 138 5.30 -10.33 11.80
C THR A 138 5.86 -10.52 10.38
N PRO A 139 5.95 -11.75 9.83
CA PRO A 139 6.43 -11.99 8.48
C PRO A 139 5.59 -11.26 7.43
N LEU A 140 6.29 -10.60 6.49
CA LEU A 140 5.70 -9.87 5.39
C LEU A 140 5.97 -10.57 4.05
N ILE A 141 4.91 -10.76 3.27
CA ILE A 141 4.99 -11.24 1.89
C ILE A 141 4.62 -10.09 0.95
N THR A 142 5.42 -9.84 -0.08
CA THR A 142 5.09 -8.85 -1.12
C THR A 142 4.72 -9.57 -2.41
N TYR A 143 3.57 -9.19 -2.97
CA TYR A 143 3.06 -9.74 -4.23
C TYR A 143 3.14 -8.70 -5.32
N SER A 144 4.12 -8.80 -6.21
CA SER A 144 4.24 -7.93 -7.38
C SER A 144 3.53 -8.58 -8.58
N THR A 145 2.45 -7.94 -9.03
CA THR A 145 1.61 -8.47 -10.12
C THR A 145 1.85 -7.67 -11.40
N GLY A 146 2.28 -8.37 -12.44
CA GLY A 146 2.30 -7.87 -13.82
C GLY A 146 1.08 -8.37 -14.58
N GLU A 147 1.00 -8.04 -15.88
CA GLU A 147 0.04 -8.46 -16.93
C GLU A 147 -0.55 -7.24 -17.69
N SER A 148 -1.41 -7.48 -18.69
CA SER A 148 -2.21 -6.46 -19.37
C SER A 148 -3.26 -5.86 -18.45
N LEU A 149 -3.45 -4.55 -18.57
CA LEU A 149 -4.48 -3.80 -17.84
C LEU A 149 -5.88 -4.41 -18.03
N PRO A 150 -6.72 -4.41 -17.00
CA PRO A 150 -8.06 -4.98 -17.05
C PRO A 150 -8.99 -4.12 -17.94
N PRO A 151 -10.20 -4.60 -18.22
CA PRO A 151 -11.25 -3.80 -18.86
C PRO A 151 -11.46 -2.45 -18.17
N PHE A 152 -11.77 -1.43 -18.96
CA PHE A 152 -11.78 -0.04 -18.50
C PHE A 152 -12.77 0.83 -19.27
N HIS A 153 -13.40 1.76 -18.57
CA HIS A 153 -14.19 2.86 -19.11
C HIS A 153 -13.49 4.18 -18.80
N PRO A 154 -12.99 4.95 -19.79
CA PRO A 154 -12.36 6.23 -19.51
C PRO A 154 -13.35 7.20 -18.88
N ASP A 155 -12.82 8.10 -18.06
CA ASP A 155 -13.55 9.26 -17.55
C ASP A 155 -12.71 10.54 -17.73
N LEU A 156 -13.17 11.66 -17.15
CA LEU A 156 -12.48 12.94 -17.28
C LEU A 156 -11.14 12.99 -16.52
N PHE A 157 -11.02 12.27 -15.41
CA PHE A 157 -9.81 12.30 -14.57
C PHE A 157 -8.75 11.31 -15.06
N THR A 158 -9.21 10.13 -15.46
CA THR A 158 -8.46 8.97 -15.93
C THR A 158 -8.91 8.70 -17.38
N PRO A 159 -8.33 9.41 -18.37
CA PRO A 159 -8.67 9.22 -19.78
C PRO A 159 -7.97 8.01 -20.41
N THR A 160 -6.93 7.49 -19.75
CA THR A 160 -6.17 6.31 -20.16
C THR A 160 -6.29 5.23 -19.10
N ASN A 161 -6.29 3.97 -19.52
CA ASN A 161 -6.43 2.86 -18.61
C ASN A 161 -5.27 2.83 -17.60
N THR A 162 -5.59 3.03 -16.33
CA THR A 162 -4.69 2.84 -15.19
C THR A 162 -5.18 1.72 -14.29
N ASN A 163 -6.21 0.97 -14.71
CA ASN A 163 -6.89 0.05 -13.82
C ASN A 163 -5.94 -1.05 -13.31
N GLU A 164 -6.02 -1.40 -12.03
CA GLU A 164 -5.11 -2.40 -11.49
C GLU A 164 -5.59 -3.83 -11.80
N PRO A 165 -4.67 -4.77 -12.09
CA PRO A 165 -5.01 -6.14 -12.46
C PRO A 165 -5.40 -7.01 -11.25
N PHE A 166 -6.39 -6.58 -10.46
CA PHE A 166 -6.85 -7.26 -9.25
C PHE A 166 -7.23 -8.72 -9.49
N LEU A 167 -7.95 -9.04 -10.58
CA LEU A 167 -8.34 -10.42 -10.88
C LEU A 167 -7.17 -11.36 -11.10
N THR A 168 -6.07 -10.89 -11.68
CA THR A 168 -4.86 -11.68 -11.89
C THR A 168 -4.27 -12.10 -10.55
N TRP A 169 -4.11 -11.13 -9.65
CA TRP A 169 -3.64 -11.38 -8.29
C TRP A 169 -4.62 -12.29 -7.51
N LEU A 170 -5.92 -12.00 -7.56
CA LEU A 170 -6.96 -12.79 -6.89
C LEU A 170 -6.97 -14.24 -7.35
N HIS A 171 -6.88 -14.50 -8.67
CA HIS A 171 -6.84 -15.86 -9.19
C HIS A 171 -5.60 -16.63 -8.70
N TYR A 172 -4.43 -15.99 -8.67
CA TYR A 172 -3.23 -16.60 -8.11
C TYR A 172 -3.41 -16.96 -6.63
N MET A 173 -3.90 -16.01 -5.84
CA MET A 173 -4.07 -16.18 -4.39
C MET A 173 -5.12 -17.24 -4.06
N LEU A 174 -6.26 -17.27 -4.76
CA LEU A 174 -7.30 -18.29 -4.54
C LEU A 174 -6.80 -19.71 -4.79
N ALA A 175 -5.78 -19.89 -5.63
CA ALA A 175 -5.15 -21.19 -5.88
C ALA A 175 -4.19 -21.63 -4.76
N LEU A 176 -3.75 -20.73 -3.88
CA LEU A 176 -2.88 -21.07 -2.75
C LEU A 176 -3.67 -21.80 -1.66
N ALA A 177 -3.07 -22.84 -1.08
CA ALA A 177 -3.64 -23.53 0.07
C ALA A 177 -3.50 -22.72 1.37
N ASP A 178 -2.37 -22.03 1.53
CA ASP A 178 -2.02 -21.23 2.70
C ASP A 178 -1.93 -19.75 2.32
N LEU A 179 -2.78 -18.93 2.95
CA LEU A 179 -2.90 -17.49 2.69
C LEU A 179 -2.32 -16.67 3.86
N PRO A 180 -1.80 -15.46 3.60
CA PRO A 180 -1.59 -14.47 4.65
C PRO A 180 -2.94 -14.08 5.28
N GLN A 181 -2.94 -13.80 6.59
CA GLN A 181 -4.17 -13.50 7.34
C GLN A 181 -4.60 -12.04 7.16
N VAL A 182 -3.66 -11.14 6.87
CA VAL A 182 -3.92 -9.73 6.63
C VAL A 182 -3.22 -9.33 5.34
N ILE A 183 -3.93 -8.70 4.42
CA ILE A 183 -3.38 -8.16 3.19
C ILE A 183 -3.77 -6.69 3.10
N SER A 184 -2.77 -5.83 2.94
CA SER A 184 -2.95 -4.40 2.71
C SER A 184 -2.71 -4.08 1.25
N THR A 185 -3.47 -3.16 0.68
CA THR A 185 -3.21 -2.61 -0.64
C THR A 185 -3.54 -1.12 -0.66
N SER A 186 -2.64 -0.34 -1.22
CA SER A 186 -2.76 1.12 -1.41
C SER A 186 -3.19 1.47 -2.84
N TYR A 187 -3.68 0.49 -3.60
CA TYR A 187 -4.02 0.64 -5.00
C TYR A 187 -5.54 0.58 -5.18
N GLY A 188 -6.04 1.38 -6.11
CA GLY A 188 -7.46 1.52 -6.36
C GLY A 188 -7.74 2.35 -7.59
N ASP A 189 -8.85 2.00 -8.22
CA ASP A 189 -9.39 2.59 -9.42
C ASP A 189 -10.56 3.50 -9.10
N ILE A 190 -10.99 4.34 -10.04
CA ILE A 190 -12.29 5.01 -9.90
C ILE A 190 -13.39 3.99 -10.22
N GLU A 191 -14.37 3.80 -9.35
CA GLU A 191 -15.35 2.72 -9.48
C GLU A 191 -16.07 2.72 -10.84
N HIS A 192 -16.44 3.89 -11.35
CA HIS A 192 -17.11 4.00 -12.65
C HIS A 192 -16.19 3.83 -13.86
N THR A 193 -14.86 3.73 -13.67
CA THR A 193 -13.93 3.31 -14.73
C THR A 193 -13.80 1.79 -14.79
N VAL A 194 -14.28 1.07 -13.77
CA VAL A 194 -14.24 -0.39 -13.70
C VAL A 194 -15.55 -0.96 -14.26
N PRO A 195 -15.51 -1.82 -15.31
CA PRO A 195 -16.74 -2.40 -15.86
C PRO A 195 -17.48 -3.26 -14.82
N PRO A 196 -18.83 -3.19 -14.74
CA PRO A 196 -19.60 -3.86 -13.69
C PRO A 196 -19.35 -5.37 -13.59
N ALA A 197 -19.17 -6.06 -14.71
CA ALA A 197 -18.88 -7.50 -14.71
C ALA A 197 -17.50 -7.82 -14.11
N TYR A 198 -16.52 -6.94 -14.31
CA TYR A 198 -15.19 -7.08 -13.69
C TYR A 198 -15.29 -6.83 -12.19
N ALA A 199 -15.93 -5.72 -11.79
CA ALA A 199 -16.13 -5.37 -10.38
C ALA A 199 -16.86 -6.49 -9.61
N GLN A 200 -17.94 -7.03 -10.17
CA GLN A 200 -18.66 -8.16 -9.57
C GLN A 200 -17.75 -9.37 -9.35
N ARG A 201 -16.94 -9.73 -10.34
CA ARG A 201 -16.03 -10.88 -10.23
C ARG A 201 -14.96 -10.67 -9.17
N VAL A 202 -14.43 -9.45 -9.06
CA VAL A 202 -13.47 -9.06 -8.02
C VAL A 202 -14.13 -9.15 -6.64
N CYS A 203 -15.33 -8.60 -6.47
CA CYS A 203 -16.09 -8.68 -5.21
C CYS A 203 -16.38 -10.13 -4.79
N GLU A 204 -16.78 -11.00 -5.72
CA GLU A 204 -17.00 -12.42 -5.47
C GLU A 204 -15.72 -13.15 -5.04
N ALA A 205 -14.57 -12.75 -5.59
CA ALA A 205 -13.27 -13.29 -5.19
C ALA A 205 -12.84 -12.79 -3.80
N PHE A 206 -13.09 -11.52 -3.47
CA PHE A 206 -12.87 -11.00 -2.10
C PHE A 206 -13.76 -11.69 -1.07
N ALA A 207 -15.02 -12.00 -1.40
CA ALA A 207 -15.89 -12.77 -0.52
C ALA A 207 -15.30 -14.15 -0.19
N GLN A 208 -14.62 -14.79 -1.15
CA GLN A 208 -13.91 -16.06 -0.91
C GLN A 208 -12.71 -15.88 0.02
N PHE A 209 -12.00 -14.76 -0.03
CA PHE A 209 -10.92 -14.46 0.91
C PHE A 209 -11.46 -14.31 2.34
N GLY A 210 -12.53 -13.52 2.50
CA GLY A 210 -13.20 -13.37 3.79
C GLY A 210 -13.68 -14.71 4.36
N ALA A 211 -14.27 -15.57 3.51
CA ALA A 211 -14.67 -16.93 3.90
C ALA A 211 -13.50 -17.84 4.31
N ARG A 212 -12.28 -17.53 3.84
CA ARG A 212 -11.03 -18.22 4.20
C ARG A 212 -10.31 -17.57 5.39
N GLY A 213 -10.92 -16.59 6.05
CA GLY A 213 -10.37 -15.93 7.24
C GLY A 213 -9.24 -14.94 6.92
N VAL A 214 -9.26 -14.35 5.73
CA VAL A 214 -8.33 -13.28 5.32
C VAL A 214 -8.99 -11.93 5.50
N THR A 215 -8.28 -11.02 6.15
CA THR A 215 -8.64 -9.59 6.23
C THR A 215 -7.97 -8.85 5.08
N LEU A 216 -8.76 -8.09 4.32
CA LEU A 216 -8.29 -7.22 3.25
C LEU A 216 -8.48 -5.77 3.69
N ILE A 217 -7.42 -4.97 3.61
CA ILE A 217 -7.41 -3.55 3.96
C ILE A 217 -7.04 -2.78 2.69
N HIS A 218 -7.88 -1.81 2.29
CA HIS A 218 -7.62 -0.97 1.12
C HIS A 218 -7.49 0.49 1.51
N GLY A 219 -6.59 1.21 0.85
CA GLY A 219 -6.61 2.67 0.89
C GLY A 219 -7.89 3.20 0.23
N SER A 220 -8.55 4.18 0.86
CA SER A 220 -9.80 4.77 0.33
C SER A 220 -9.58 5.81 -0.79
N GLY A 221 -8.34 5.94 -1.27
CA GLY A 221 -7.92 6.92 -2.26
C GLY A 221 -7.57 8.31 -1.70
N ASP A 222 -6.77 9.05 -2.47
CA ASP A 222 -6.17 10.33 -2.07
C ASP A 222 -6.91 11.57 -2.62
N THR A 223 -8.07 11.35 -3.25
CA THR A 223 -8.82 12.44 -3.93
C THR A 223 -10.10 12.85 -3.20
N GLY A 224 -10.35 12.35 -2.00
CA GLY A 224 -11.55 12.65 -1.23
C GLY A 224 -12.82 12.19 -1.96
N VAL A 225 -13.76 13.10 -2.21
CA VAL A 225 -14.98 12.81 -2.98
C VAL A 225 -14.76 12.83 -4.51
N GLY A 226 -13.52 13.01 -4.94
CA GLY A 226 -13.08 13.16 -6.32
C GLY A 226 -12.24 14.41 -6.53
N ARG A 227 -11.41 14.39 -7.58
CA ARG A 227 -10.55 15.52 -7.91
C ARG A 227 -11.37 16.73 -8.35
N ALA A 228 -10.90 17.93 -8.00
CA ALA A 228 -11.57 19.17 -8.34
C ALA A 228 -11.81 19.26 -9.86
N GLY A 229 -13.07 19.47 -10.25
CA GLY A 229 -13.50 19.56 -11.65
C GLY A 229 -13.79 18.22 -12.33
N THR A 230 -13.64 17.08 -11.64
CA THR A 230 -13.89 15.74 -12.20
C THR A 230 -14.97 14.94 -11.45
N CYS A 231 -15.64 15.56 -10.48
CA CYS A 231 -16.79 14.99 -9.77
C CYS A 231 -18.07 15.00 -10.64
N LEU A 232 -18.05 14.18 -11.69
CA LEU A 232 -19.11 14.09 -12.70
C LEU A 232 -19.52 12.63 -12.90
N SER A 233 -20.79 12.39 -13.21
CA SER A 233 -21.24 11.05 -13.60
C SER A 233 -20.56 10.62 -14.90
N ASN A 234 -20.15 9.35 -14.97
CA ASN A 234 -19.52 8.76 -16.15
C ASN A 234 -20.57 8.11 -17.08
N ASP A 235 -21.78 8.67 -17.13
CA ASP A 235 -22.87 8.14 -17.94
C ASP A 235 -22.54 8.33 -19.43
N ALA A 236 -22.80 7.30 -20.25
CA ALA A 236 -22.44 7.27 -21.67
C ALA A 236 -23.12 8.33 -22.56
N SER A 237 -23.93 9.24 -22.00
CA SER A 237 -24.53 10.37 -22.72
C SER A 237 -23.93 11.70 -22.26
N PRO A 238 -23.27 12.45 -23.16
CA PRO A 238 -22.77 13.79 -22.89
C PRO A 238 -23.83 14.81 -22.46
N GLU A 239 -25.12 14.48 -22.68
CA GLU A 239 -26.24 15.38 -22.45
C GLU A 239 -26.74 15.39 -21.00
N VAL A 240 -26.28 14.46 -20.15
CA VAL A 240 -26.70 14.32 -18.74
C VAL A 240 -25.50 14.01 -17.83
N GLN A 241 -24.42 14.78 -17.96
CA GLN A 241 -23.31 14.67 -17.00
C GLN A 241 -23.72 15.37 -15.69
N GLY A 242 -24.24 14.59 -14.76
CA GLY A 242 -24.64 15.07 -13.43
C GLY A 242 -23.42 15.26 -12.54
N ALA A 243 -23.51 16.11 -11.52
CA ALA A 243 -22.51 16.13 -10.46
C ALA A 243 -22.56 14.80 -9.68
N GLY A 244 -21.42 14.19 -9.41
CA GLY A 244 -21.32 12.90 -8.72
C GLY A 244 -19.98 12.74 -8.00
N PHE A 245 -19.96 11.98 -6.91
CA PHE A 245 -18.71 11.63 -6.24
C PHE A 245 -17.98 10.55 -7.04
N ALA A 246 -16.66 10.66 -7.12
CA ALA A 246 -15.80 9.63 -7.70
C ALA A 246 -15.33 8.72 -6.56
N VAL A 247 -16.09 7.64 -6.33
CA VAL A 247 -15.75 6.63 -5.33
C VAL A 247 -14.64 5.74 -5.90
N ALA A 248 -13.72 5.31 -5.06
CA ALA A 248 -12.69 4.37 -5.46
C ALA A 248 -13.23 2.92 -5.48
N PHE A 249 -12.50 2.04 -6.16
CA PHE A 249 -12.71 0.60 -6.17
C PHE A 249 -11.36 -0.08 -5.97
N PRO A 250 -11.24 -1.11 -5.12
CA PRO A 250 -12.34 -1.87 -4.53
C PRO A 250 -12.64 -1.57 -3.06
N ASP A 251 -12.21 -0.45 -2.50
CA ASP A 251 -12.60 0.01 -1.16
C ASP A 251 -14.13 0.18 -1.01
N SER A 252 -14.85 0.44 -2.12
CA SER A 252 -16.32 0.41 -2.14
C SER A 252 -16.94 -0.99 -1.99
N ALA A 253 -16.16 -2.06 -2.10
CA ALA A 253 -16.67 -3.43 -2.01
C ALA A 253 -17.01 -3.81 -0.56
N ALA A 254 -18.23 -4.32 -0.33
CA ALA A 254 -18.77 -4.60 1.01
C ALA A 254 -18.01 -5.63 1.88
N VAL A 255 -16.98 -6.30 1.34
CA VAL A 255 -16.19 -7.35 2.00
C VAL A 255 -14.76 -6.90 2.33
N VAL A 256 -14.46 -5.63 2.09
CA VAL A 256 -13.17 -4.97 2.37
C VAL A 256 -13.29 -4.10 3.62
N LEU A 257 -12.21 -3.96 4.38
CA LEU A 257 -12.07 -3.05 5.54
C LEU A 257 -11.33 -1.77 5.17
#